data_AF-M6A5N0-F1
#
_entry.id   AF-M6A5N0-F1
#
_cell.length_a   1.000
_cell.length_b   1.000
_cell.length_c   1.000
_cell.angle_alpha   90.00
_cell.angle_beta   90.00
_cell.angle_gamma   90.00
#
_symmetry.space_group_name_H-M   'P 1'
#
loop_
_entity.id
_entity.type
_entity.pdbx_description
1 polymer ?
#
loop_
_entity_poly.entity_id
_entity_poly.type
_entity_poly.pdbx_seq_one_letter_code
_entity_poly.pdbx_strand_id
1 'polypeptide(L)'
;MEPIEANNPDLVDRLRIRNKARIEILLYKKGFRMQPTDLGLYKNLKIPDFEIRIGVGELGLSFLDRGNLFYYSHSVTEVERVLDYIETKWEQEGKRGLDIPFSRYLQVASNRNHEAA
;
A
#
# COMPACT_ATOMS: atom_id res chain seq x y z
N MET A 1 -28.64 3.37 3.14
CA MET A 1 -28.18 2.66 4.35
C MET A 1 -26.71 2.98 4.49
N GLU A 2 -26.34 3.77 5.49
CA GLU A 2 -24.92 3.94 5.81
C GLU A 2 -24.38 2.64 6.43
N PRO A 3 -23.14 2.23 6.13
CA PRO A 3 -22.57 1.01 6.68
C PRO A 3 -22.56 1.10 8.22
N ILE A 4 -22.99 0.03 8.87
CA ILE A 4 -23.12 -0.10 10.35
C ILE A 4 -21.80 0.24 11.06
N GLU A 5 -20.67 0.11 10.36
CA GLU A 5 -19.32 0.41 10.80
C GLU A 5 -19.09 1.91 11.07
N ALA A 6 -19.76 2.83 10.36
CA ALA A 6 -19.56 4.27 10.51
C ALA A 6 -20.04 4.83 11.86
N ASN A 7 -20.92 4.10 12.56
CA ASN A 7 -21.56 4.54 13.80
C ASN A 7 -20.88 4.03 15.09
N ASN A 8 -19.76 3.30 14.98
CA ASN A 8 -19.05 2.79 16.16
C ASN A 8 -17.51 2.94 16.00
N PRO A 9 -16.91 3.98 16.60
CA PRO A 9 -15.48 4.29 16.43
C PRO A 9 -14.57 3.14 16.92
N ASP A 10 -14.98 2.39 17.95
CA ASP A 10 -14.19 1.25 18.47
C ASP A 10 -14.09 0.11 17.45
N LEU A 11 -15.13 -0.12 16.65
CA LEU A 11 -15.11 -1.15 15.61
C LEU A 11 -14.21 -0.73 14.45
N VAL A 12 -14.26 0.54 14.06
CA VAL A 12 -13.39 1.12 13.03
C VAL A 12 -11.92 0.98 13.43
N ASP A 13 -11.57 1.31 14.68
CA ASP A 13 -10.19 1.22 15.15
C ASP A 13 -9.69 -0.23 15.24
N ARG A 14 -10.53 -1.17 15.69
CA ARG A 14 -10.16 -2.61 15.68
C ARG A 14 -9.94 -3.14 14.27
N LEU A 15 -10.82 -2.80 13.31
CA LEU A 15 -10.67 -3.19 11.91
C LEU A 15 -9.40 -2.63 11.30
N ARG A 16 -9.09 -1.38 11.61
CA ARG A 16 -7.88 -0.69 11.15
C ARG A 16 -6.59 -1.30 11.71
N ILE A 17 -6.55 -1.62 13.01
CA ILE A 17 -5.42 -2.35 13.63
C ILE A 17 -5.22 -3.72 12.96
N ARG A 18 -6.32 -4.44 12.71
CA ARG A 18 -6.27 -5.75 12.04
C ARG A 18 -5.75 -5.63 10.61
N ASN A 19 -6.20 -4.63 9.86
CA ASN A 19 -5.75 -4.40 8.48
C ASN A 19 -4.28 -4.01 8.44
N LYS A 20 -3.82 -3.17 9.36
CA LYS A 20 -2.39 -2.85 9.52
C LYS A 20 -1.55 -4.12 9.65
N ALA A 21 -1.86 -5.00 10.61
CA ALA A 21 -1.10 -6.24 10.81
C ALA A 21 -1.11 -7.14 9.56
N ARG A 22 -2.24 -7.21 8.84
CA ARG A 22 -2.34 -7.98 7.58
C ARG A 22 -1.45 -7.40 6.48
N ILE A 23 -1.41 -6.08 6.35
CA ILE A 23 -0.56 -5.39 5.38
C ILE A 23 0.93 -5.62 5.71
N GLU A 24 1.30 -5.57 7.00
CA GLU A 24 2.68 -5.84 7.43
C GLU A 24 3.12 -7.27 7.06
N ILE A 25 2.27 -8.27 7.31
CA ILE A 25 2.53 -9.66 6.92
C ILE A 25 2.65 -9.80 5.40
N LEU A 26 1.77 -9.14 4.63
CA LEU A 26 1.78 -9.18 3.17
C LEU A 26 3.11 -8.68 2.60
N LEU A 27 3.60 -7.56 3.12
CA LEU A 27 4.84 -6.94 2.64
C LEU A 27 6.08 -7.77 2.98
N TYR A 28 6.08 -8.42 4.15
CA TYR A 28 7.11 -9.40 4.50
C TYR A 28 7.11 -10.58 3.53
N LYS A 29 5.94 -11.19 3.28
CA LYS A 29 5.82 -12.33 2.37
C LYS A 29 6.25 -12.03 0.94
N LYS A 30 5.99 -10.81 0.46
CA LYS A 30 6.34 -10.38 -0.90
C LYS A 30 7.77 -9.84 -1.03
N GLY A 31 8.55 -9.82 0.05
CA GLY A 31 9.94 -9.35 0.03
C GLY A 31 10.09 -7.85 -0.20
N PHE A 32 9.02 -7.08 -0.03
CA PHE A 32 9.08 -5.61 -0.02
C PHE A 32 9.67 -5.07 1.30
N ARG A 33 9.91 -5.96 2.28
CA ARG A 33 10.42 -5.63 3.63
C ARG A 33 11.26 -6.76 4.23
N MET A 34 12.35 -6.44 4.94
CA MET A 34 13.14 -7.41 5.72
C MET A 34 12.65 -7.56 7.17
N GLN A 35 12.59 -6.46 7.92
CA GLN A 35 12.16 -6.37 9.34
C GLN A 35 11.88 -4.88 9.67
N PRO A 36 11.08 -4.55 10.70
CA PRO A 36 10.86 -3.17 11.13
C PRO A 36 12.17 -2.54 11.65
N THR A 37 12.50 -1.32 11.18
CA THR A 37 13.71 -0.58 11.60
C THR A 37 13.40 0.54 12.60
N ASP A 38 12.53 0.26 13.57
CA ASP A 38 11.88 1.24 14.48
C ASP A 38 10.89 2.22 13.80
N LEU A 39 9.84 2.60 14.54
CA LEU A 39 8.76 3.54 14.18
C LEU A 39 7.91 3.22 12.92
N GLY A 40 7.82 1.95 12.50
CA GLY A 40 6.95 1.57 11.36
C GLY A 40 7.49 2.00 9.99
N LEU A 41 8.79 2.32 9.95
CA LEU A 41 9.53 2.53 8.72
C LEU A 41 10.13 1.19 8.27
N TYR A 42 10.04 0.90 6.98
CA TYR A 42 10.53 -0.34 6.43
C TYR A 42 11.43 -0.07 5.24
N LYS A 43 12.63 -0.64 5.28
CA LYS A 43 13.57 -0.59 4.17
C LYS A 43 13.06 -1.49 3.03
N ASN A 44 12.75 -0.91 1.87
CA ASN A 44 12.52 -1.69 0.66
C ASN A 44 13.85 -2.24 0.14
N LEU A 45 13.82 -3.47 -0.35
CA LEU A 45 14.97 -4.22 -0.86
C LEU A 45 14.91 -4.45 -2.35
N LYS A 46 13.73 -4.28 -2.96
CA LYS A 46 13.50 -4.59 -4.38
C LYS A 46 13.69 -3.39 -5.29
N ILE A 47 13.19 -2.23 -4.88
CA ILE A 47 13.11 -1.05 -5.75
C ILE A 47 13.88 0.10 -5.10
N PRO A 48 14.92 0.65 -5.76
CA PRO A 48 15.65 1.82 -5.27
C PRO A 48 14.74 3.02 -5.03
N ASP A 49 15.05 3.82 -4.00
CA ASP A 49 14.32 5.04 -3.59
C ASP A 49 12.84 4.85 -3.18
N PHE A 50 12.30 3.63 -3.25
CA PHE A 50 10.92 3.33 -2.86
C PHE A 50 10.80 3.09 -1.36
N GLU A 51 10.12 4.00 -0.67
CA GLU A 51 9.86 3.92 0.75
C GLU A 51 8.44 3.41 1.01
N ILE A 52 8.29 2.50 1.97
CA ILE A 52 6.99 2.04 2.45
C ILE A 52 6.87 2.36 3.93
N ARG A 53 5.89 3.19 4.29
CA ARG A 53 5.61 3.54 5.69
C ARG A 53 4.27 2.97 6.13
N ILE A 54 4.26 2.45 7.35
CA ILE A 54 3.06 2.11 8.10
C ILE A 54 3.29 2.66 9.50
N GLY A 55 2.93 3.92 9.71
CA GLY A 55 3.25 4.64 10.94
C GLY A 55 2.49 4.17 12.20
N VAL A 56 2.89 4.73 13.33
CA VAL A 56 2.08 4.77 14.56
C VAL A 56 1.09 5.92 14.41
N GLY A 57 -0.21 5.62 14.35
CA GLY A 57 -1.28 6.58 14.03
C GLY A 57 -1.72 6.56 12.56
N GLU A 58 -0.86 6.09 11.64
CA GLU A 58 -1.29 5.76 10.27
C GLU A 58 -1.85 4.34 10.24
N LEU A 59 -3.15 4.25 9.98
CA LEU A 59 -3.91 3.00 9.93
C LEU A 59 -3.91 2.35 8.53
N GLY A 60 -3.01 2.81 7.67
CA GLY A 60 -2.85 2.36 6.29
C GLY A 60 -1.40 2.35 5.86
N LEU A 61 -1.18 1.99 4.60
CA LEU A 61 0.12 1.93 3.96
C LEU A 61 0.32 3.15 3.06
N SER A 62 1.51 3.74 3.19
CA SER A 62 1.98 4.88 2.43
C SER A 62 3.16 4.45 1.55
N PHE A 63 3.11 4.73 0.25
CA PHE A 63 4.27 4.64 -0.65
C PHE A 63 4.84 6.03 -0.91
N LEU A 64 6.15 6.16 -0.72
CA LEU A 64 6.86 7.41 -0.88
C LEU A 64 8.09 7.23 -1.77
N ASP A 65 8.46 8.31 -2.46
CA ASP A 65 9.72 8.45 -3.17
C ASP A 65 10.48 9.63 -2.58
N ARG A 66 11.63 9.37 -1.94
CA ARG A 66 12.45 10.39 -1.26
C ARG A 66 11.62 11.28 -0.32
N GLY A 67 10.71 10.67 0.43
CA GLY A 67 9.78 11.36 1.34
C GLY A 67 8.53 11.97 0.72
N ASN A 68 8.36 11.95 -0.61
CA ASN A 68 7.15 12.42 -1.27
C ASN A 68 6.11 11.29 -1.37
N LEU A 69 4.97 11.46 -0.70
CA LEU A 69 3.85 10.54 -0.77
C LEU A 69 3.23 10.55 -2.18
N PHE A 70 3.10 9.38 -2.81
CA PHE A 70 2.40 9.26 -4.10
C PHE A 70 1.25 8.24 -4.08
N TYR A 71 1.14 7.40 -3.04
CA TYR A 71 0.00 6.51 -2.87
C TYR A 71 -0.25 6.17 -1.40
N TYR A 72 -1.53 6.06 -1.03
CA TYR A 72 -1.97 5.66 0.30
C TYR A 72 -3.20 4.76 0.22
N SER A 73 -3.25 3.67 1.00
CA SER A 73 -4.47 2.90 1.21
C SER A 73 -4.47 2.16 2.55
N HIS A 74 -5.65 2.04 3.16
CA HIS A 74 -5.90 1.23 4.36
C HIS A 74 -6.59 -0.11 4.04
N SER A 75 -6.92 -0.35 2.76
CA SER A 75 -7.54 -1.59 2.29
C SER A 75 -6.47 -2.62 1.95
N VAL A 76 -6.50 -3.76 2.64
CA VAL A 76 -5.55 -4.87 2.41
C VAL A 76 -5.57 -5.31 0.95
N THR A 77 -6.76 -5.40 0.35
CA THR A 77 -6.93 -5.85 -1.03
C THR A 77 -6.39 -4.86 -2.05
N GLU A 78 -6.61 -3.56 -1.83
CA GLU A 78 -6.04 -2.52 -2.72
C GLU A 78 -4.52 -2.50 -2.63
N VAL A 79 -3.98 -2.59 -1.41
CA VAL A 79 -2.54 -2.66 -1.17
C VAL A 79 -1.93 -3.87 -1.89
N GLU A 80 -2.54 -5.04 -1.79
CA GLU A 80 -2.06 -6.25 -2.48
C GLU A 80 -2.00 -6.07 -3.99
N ARG A 81 -3.08 -5.59 -4.62
CA ARG A 81 -3.12 -5.34 -6.07
C ARG A 81 -2.07 -4.33 -6.50
N VAL A 82 -1.91 -3.24 -5.75
CA VAL A 82 -0.95 -2.20 -6.10
C VAL A 82 0.48 -2.68 -5.93
N LEU A 83 0.78 -3.46 -4.90
CA LEU A 83 2.10 -4.09 -4.74
C LEU A 83 2.42 -5.00 -5.93
N ASP A 84 1.49 -5.85 -6.34
CA ASP A 84 1.65 -6.75 -7.50
C ASP A 84 1.89 -5.97 -8.79
N TYR A 85 1.17 -4.87 -8.97
CA TYR A 85 1.33 -4.01 -10.13
C TYR A 85 2.68 -3.31 -10.15
N ILE A 86 3.11 -2.74 -9.03
CA ILE A 86 4.44 -2.09 -8.91
C ILE A 86 5.55 -3.10 -9.16
N GLU A 87 5.46 -4.29 -8.58
CA GLU A 87 6.40 -5.39 -8.81
C GLU A 87 6.50 -5.73 -10.29
N THR A 88 5.36 -5.94 -10.95
CA THR A 88 5.28 -6.23 -12.38
C THR A 88 5.91 -5.12 -13.23
N LYS A 89 5.60 -3.85 -12.93
CA LYS A 89 6.14 -2.69 -13.67
C LYS A 89 7.64 -2.51 -13.47
N TRP A 90 8.13 -2.81 -12.27
CA TRP A 90 9.56 -2.82 -12.01
C TRP A 90 10.27 -3.94 -12.80
N GLU A 91 9.77 -5.18 -12.71
CA GLU A 91 10.40 -6.34 -13.35
C GLU A 91 10.37 -6.29 -14.88
N GLN A 92 9.26 -5.81 -15.47
CA GLN A 92 9.08 -5.81 -16.93
C GLN A 92 9.62 -4.55 -17.60
N GLU A 93 9.51 -3.39 -16.95
CA GLU A 93 9.75 -2.09 -17.59
C GLU A 93 10.82 -1.26 -16.86
N GLY A 94 11.33 -1.69 -15.70
CA GLY A 94 12.25 -0.92 -14.86
C GLY A 94 11.62 0.36 -14.29
N LYS A 95 10.29 0.49 -14.33
CA LYS A 95 9.57 1.65 -13.80
C LYS A 95 9.48 1.55 -12.28
N ARG A 96 9.95 2.58 -11.58
CA ARG A 96 9.76 2.71 -10.14
C ARG A 96 8.35 3.24 -9.86
N GLY A 97 7.95 3.24 -8.59
CA GLY A 97 6.62 3.71 -8.21
C GLY A 97 6.30 5.13 -8.69
N LEU A 98 7.25 6.06 -8.54
CA LEU A 98 7.07 7.45 -8.99
C LEU A 98 6.94 7.61 -10.51
N ASP A 99 7.43 6.64 -11.30
CA ASP A 99 7.44 6.70 -12.77
C ASP A 99 6.07 6.27 -13.34
N ILE A 100 5.17 5.78 -12.49
CA ILE A 100 3.82 5.32 -12.83
C ILE A 100 2.83 6.47 -12.56
N PRO A 101 1.97 6.84 -13.54
CA PRO A 101 0.96 7.86 -13.32
C PRO A 101 0.01 7.51 -12.17
N PHE A 102 -0.32 8.50 -11.32
CA PHE A 102 -1.24 8.32 -10.19
C PHE A 102 -2.59 7.67 -10.59
N SER A 103 -3.10 8.02 -11.77
CA SER A 103 -4.34 7.46 -12.31
C SER A 103 -4.31 5.93 -12.47
N ARG A 104 -3.15 5.34 -12.75
CA ARG A 104 -2.99 3.88 -12.86
C ARG A 104 -3.15 3.20 -11.50
N TYR A 105 -2.65 3.82 -10.43
CA TYR A 105 -2.85 3.31 -9.08
C TYR A 105 -4.33 3.25 -8.70
N LEU A 106 -5.10 4.29 -9.03
CA LEU A 106 -6.54 4.31 -8.78
C LEU A 106 -7.28 3.22 -9.58
N GLN A 107 -6.89 2.99 -10.84
CA GLN A 107 -7.48 1.93 -11.67
C GLN A 107 -7.21 0.54 -11.09
N VAL A 108 -5.96 0.26 -10.72
CA VAL A 108 -5.55 -1.02 -10.12
C VAL A 108 -6.21 -1.25 -8.77
N ALA A 109 -6.22 -0.24 -7.89
CA ALA A 109 -6.86 -0.33 -6.59
C ALA A 109 -8.36 -0.65 -6.71
N SER A 110 -9.06 0.05 -7.62
CA SER A 110 -10.50 -0.11 -7.85
C SER A 110 -10.88 -1.41 -8.58
N ASN A 111 -9.91 -2.23 -9.03
CA ASN A 111 -10.14 -3.37 -9.93
C ASN A 111 -10.91 -3.01 -11.20
N ARG A 112 -10.93 -1.74 -11.57
CA ARG A 112 -11.53 -1.28 -12.82
C ARG A 112 -10.46 -1.45 -13.88
N ASN A 113 -10.46 -2.61 -14.53
CA ASN A 113 -9.80 -2.79 -15.81
C ASN A 113 -10.47 -1.85 -16.83
N HIS A 114 -10.03 -0.59 -16.91
CA HIS A 114 -10.29 0.27 -18.06
C HIS A 114 -9.33 -0.09 -19.21
N GLU A 115 -9.31 -1.37 -19.58
CA GLU A 115 -8.84 -1.83 -20.90
C GLU A 115 -10.02 -2.14 -21.83
N ALA A 116 -11.11 -1.39 -21.66
CA ALA A 116 -12.21 -1.36 -22.62
C ALA A 116 -12.76 0.07 -22.68
N ALA A 117 -12.22 0.86 -23.61
CA ALA A 117 -12.91 1.88 -24.42
C ALA A 117 -11.91 2.44 -25.43
#